data_AF-A0A1M6MD43-F1
#
_entry.id   AF-A0A1M6MD43-F1
#
_cell.length_a   1.000
_cell.length_b   1.000
_cell.length_c   1.000
_cell.angle_alpha   90.00
_cell.angle_beta   90.00
_cell.angle_gamma   90.00
#
_symmetry.space_group_name_H-M   'P 1'
#
loop_
_entity.id
_entity.type
_entity.pdbx_description
1 polymer ?
#
loop_
_entity_poly.entity_id
_entity_poly.type
_entity_poly.pdbx_seq_one_letter_code
_entity_poly.pdbx_strand_id
1 'polypeptide(L)' 'MTENIRQMFSKMNDETRDEALLLLKSEFNLESTKFVKKNWIIGGRIPEKNQEKIVQIFQNLLRTQVFKINEIRVQL' A
#
# COMPACT_ATOMS: atom_id res chain seq x y z
N MET A 1 -13.13 2.76 6.54
CA MET A 1 -11.69 3.03 6.40
C MET A 1 -10.95 1.87 5.73
N THR A 2 -11.20 0.61 6.11
CA THR A 2 -10.69 -0.57 5.40
C THR A 2 -10.98 -0.60 3.89
N GLU A 3 -12.21 -0.27 3.47
CA GLU A 3 -12.55 -0.24 2.03
C GLU A 3 -11.74 0.82 1.27
N ASN A 4 -11.47 1.98 1.89
CA ASN A 4 -10.59 3.00 1.31
C ASN A 4 -9.16 2.46 1.12
N ILE A 5 -8.61 1.75 2.12
CA ILE A 5 -7.29 1.11 2.02
C ILE A 5 -7.27 0.11 0.85
N ARG A 6 -8.32 -0.69 0.67
CA ARG A 6 -8.43 -1.64 -0.44
C ARG A 6 -8.48 -0.94 -1.80
N GLN A 7 -9.25 0.14 -1.92
CA GLN A 7 -9.31 0.94 -3.14
C GLN A 7 -8.00 1.66 -3.46
N MET A 8 -7.25 2.10 -2.45
CA MET A 8 -5.92 2.67 -2.66
C MET A 8 -4.95 1.62 -3.18
N PHE A 9 -4.97 0.42 -2.59
CA PHE A 9 -4.11 -0.69 -3.03
C PHE A 9 -4.41 -1.13 -4.48
N SER A 10 -5.67 -1.08 -4.92
CA SER A 10 -6.03 -1.43 -6.31
C SER A 10 -5.48 -0.44 -7.33
N LYS A 11 -5.29 0.84 -6.95
CA LYS A 11 -4.71 1.90 -7.80
C LYS A 11 -3.18 1.84 -7.92
N MET A 12 -2.51 1.06 -7.07
CA MET A 12 -1.06 0.86 -7.15
C MET A 12 -0.70 -0.07 -8.31
N ASN A 13 0.42 0.20 -8.99
CA ASN A 13 1.04 -0.72 -9.93
C ASN A 13 1.73 -1.88 -9.18
N ASP A 14 2.21 -2.90 -9.90
CA ASP A 14 2.73 -4.11 -9.26
C ASP A 14 3.97 -3.86 -8.41
N GLU A 15 4.91 -3.01 -8.87
CA GLU A 15 6.09 -2.59 -8.08
C GLU A 15 5.66 -1.92 -6.76
N THR A 16 4.73 -0.97 -6.85
CA THR A 16 4.25 -0.19 -5.69
C THR A 16 3.45 -1.07 -4.73
N ARG A 17 2.73 -2.08 -5.23
CA ARG A 17 2.03 -3.07 -4.39
C ARG A 17 2.99 -3.93 -3.60
N ASP A 18 4.08 -4.38 -4.23
CA ASP A 18 5.09 -5.19 -3.55
C ASP A 18 5.81 -4.37 -2.48
N GLU A 19 6.15 -3.11 -2.78
CA GLU A 19 6.69 -2.16 -1.81
C GLU A 19 5.72 -1.92 -0.64
N ALA A 20 4.44 -1.69 -0.94
CA ALA A 20 3.41 -1.51 0.08
C ALA A 20 3.34 -2.72 1.04
N LEU A 21 3.34 -3.94 0.50
CA LEU A 21 3.27 -5.16 1.32
C LEU A 21 4.52 -5.34 2.19
N LEU A 22 5.70 -5.02 1.67
CA LEU A 22 6.96 -5.06 2.44
C LEU A 22 6.97 -4.03 3.56
N LEU A 23 6.57 -2.79 3.28
CA LEU A 23 6.48 -1.73 4.28
C LEU A 23 5.48 -2.09 5.38
N LEU A 24 4.28 -2.55 5.03
CA LEU A 24 3.29 -2.99 6.01
C LEU A 24 3.79 -4.16 6.87
N LYS A 25 4.49 -5.11 6.26
CA LYS A 25 5.10 -6.23 7.00
C LYS A 25 6.11 -5.70 8.03
N SER A 26 7.01 -4.82 7.61
CA SER A 26 8.08 -4.29 8.46
C SER A 26 7.54 -3.37 9.56
N GLU A 27 6.71 -2.39 9.20
CA GLU A 27 6.17 -1.37 10.11
C GLU A 27 5.33 -1.98 11.23
N PHE A 28 4.56 -3.02 10.92
CA PHE A 28 3.65 -3.67 11.88
C PHE A 28 4.15 -5.03 12.37
N ASN A 29 5.40 -5.38 12.08
CA ASN A 29 6.04 -6.65 12.44
C ASN A 29 5.16 -7.89 12.14
N LEU A 30 4.64 -7.96 10.92
CA LEU A 30 3.73 -9.04 10.49
C LEU A 30 4.51 -10.24 9.94
N GLU A 31 3.91 -11.41 10.01
CA GLU A 31 4.53 -12.69 9.66
C GLU A 31 5.08 -12.71 8.22
N SER A 32 4.29 -12.27 7.24
CA SER A 32 4.69 -12.28 5.83
C SER A 32 3.88 -11.32 4.97
N THR A 33 4.41 -10.93 3.81
CA THR A 33 3.68 -10.15 2.81
C THR A 33 2.42 -10.88 2.31
N LYS A 34 2.48 -12.22 2.22
CA LYS A 34 1.31 -13.07 1.93
C LYS A 34 0.23 -12.95 3.01
N PHE A 35 0.63 -12.93 4.28
CA PHE A 35 -0.28 -12.70 5.41
C PHE A 35 -0.95 -11.33 5.30
N VAL A 36 -0.17 -10.27 5.04
CA VAL A 36 -0.70 -8.91 4.86
C VAL A 36 -1.73 -8.88 3.73
N LYS A 37 -1.36 -9.39 2.56
CA LYS A 37 -2.25 -9.39 1.38
C LYS A 37 -3.55 -10.15 1.67
N LYS A 38 -3.47 -11.36 2.21
CA LYS A 38 -4.64 -12.21 2.44
C LYS A 38 -5.54 -11.70 3.57
N ASN A 39 -4.96 -11.33 4.72
CA ASN A 39 -5.74 -10.96 5.90
C ASN A 39 -6.16 -9.50 5.92
N TRP A 40 -5.24 -8.58 5.59
CA TRP A 40 -5.49 -7.15 5.72
C TRP A 40 -6.13 -6.60 4.45
N ILE A 41 -5.55 -6.84 3.28
CA ILE A 41 -6.01 -6.24 2.03
C ILE A 41 -7.28 -6.94 1.50
N ILE A 42 -7.21 -8.26 1.32
CA ILE A 42 -8.34 -9.05 0.82
C ILE A 42 -9.35 -9.27 1.93
N GLY A 43 -8.92 -9.79 3.08
CA GLY A 43 -9.79 -10.13 4.21
C GLY A 43 -10.34 -8.93 4.99
N GLY A 44 -9.77 -7.73 4.82
CA GLY A 44 -10.23 -6.52 5.50
C GLY A 44 -10.02 -6.51 7.02
N ARG A 45 -9.22 -7.43 7.57
CA ARG A 45 -9.00 -7.61 9.02
C ARG A 45 -7.87 -6.72 9.52
N ILE A 46 -8.01 -5.41 9.33
CA ILE A 46 -7.02 -4.41 9.73
C ILE A 46 -7.40 -3.82 11.09
N PRO A 47 -6.54 -3.89 12.12
CA PRO A 47 -6.80 -3.24 13.41
C PRO A 47 -7.03 -1.74 13.23
N GLU A 48 -8.10 -1.18 13.82
CA GLU A 48 -8.49 0.23 13.63
C GLU A 48 -7.34 1.21 13.94
N LYS A 49 -6.60 0.96 15.03
CA LYS A 49 -5.41 1.74 15.43
C LYS A 49 -4.30 1.82 14.36
N ASN A 50 -4.28 0.88 13.41
CA ASN A 50 -3.28 0.85 12.35
C ASN A 50 -3.81 1.49 11.05
N GLN A 51 -5.14 1.63 10.89
CA GLN A 51 -5.75 1.99 9.61
C GLN A 51 -5.32 3.39 9.14
N GLU A 52 -5.25 4.37 10.04
CA GLU A 52 -4.82 5.73 9.68
C GLU A 52 -3.38 5.76 9.17
N LYS A 53 -2.47 5.07 9.87
CA LYS A 53 -1.06 4.97 9.45
C LYS A 53 -0.91 4.27 8.10
N ILE A 54 -1.70 3.23 7.84
CA ILE A 54 -1.72 2.54 6.55
C ILE A 54 -2.16 3.47 5.43
N VAL A 55 -3.20 4.30 5.67
CA VAL A 55 -3.63 5.30 4.71
C VAL A 55 -2.50 6.29 4.38
N GLN A 56 -1.77 6.78 5.40
CA GLN A 56 -0.64 7.67 5.18
C GLN A 56 0.47 7.02 4.33
N ILE A 57 0.82 5.76 4.63
CA ILE A 57 1.80 4.99 3.84
C ILE A 57 1.32 4.88 2.38
N PHE A 58 0.06 4.49 2.17
CA PHE A 58 -0.48 4.29 0.82
C PHE A 58 -0.60 5.59 0.03
N GLN A 59 -0.92 6.71 0.70
CA GLN A 59 -0.94 8.03 0.07
C GLN A 59 0.45 8.44 -0.42
N ASN A 60 1.48 8.22 0.40
CA ASN A 60 2.86 8.51 0.03
C ASN A 60 3.33 7.66 -1.15
N LEU A 61 3.05 6.35 -1.12
CA LEU A 61 3.38 5.44 -2.22
C LEU A 61 2.70 5.83 -3.54
N LEU A 62 1.40 6.13 -3.50
CA LEU A 62 0.68 6.58 -4.70
C LEU A 62 1.21 7.91 -5.24
N ARG A 63 1.61 8.84 -4.37
CA ARG A 63 2.28 10.08 -4.81
C ARG A 63 3.60 9.76 -5.52
N THR A 64 4.46 8.94 -4.92
CA THR A 64 5.74 8.53 -5.51
C THR A 64 5.55 7.85 -6.86
N GLN A 65 4.57 6.94 -6.98
CA GLN A 65 4.22 6.30 -8.24
C GLN A 65 3.89 7.32 -9.33
N VAL A 66 3.04 8.30 -9.02
CA VAL A 66 2.66 9.37 -9.96
C VAL A 66 3.86 10.22 -10.35
N PHE A 67 4.73 10.59 -9.40
CA PHE A 67 5.95 11.33 -9.69
C PHE A 67 6.88 10.56 -10.63
N LYS A 68 7.16 9.28 -10.36
CA LYS A 68 7.99 8.42 -11.24
C LYS A 68 7.43 8.36 -12.67
N ILE A 69 6.11 8.20 -12.83
CA ILE A 69 5.46 8.18 -14.15
C ILE A 69 5.63 9.52 -14.88
N ASN A 70 5.50 10.64 -14.16
CA ASN A 70 5.64 11.96 -14.75
C ASN A 70 7.09 12.27 -15.14
N GLU A 71 8.09 11.85 -14.37
CA GLU A 71 9.50 12.01 -14.76
C GLU A 71 9.82 11.26 -16.05
N ILE A 72 9.35 10.02 -16.19
CA ILE A 72 9.51 9.24 -17.42
C ILE A 72 8.87 9.96 -18.62
N ARG A 73 7.68 10.54 -18.43
CA ARG A 73 6.99 11.30 -19.49
C ARG A 73 7.70 12.58 -19.93
N VAL A 74 8.42 13.25 -19.02
CA VAL A 74 9.20 14.46 -19.35
C VAL A 74 10.49 14.12 -20.08
N GLN A 75 11.03 12.92 -19.89
CA GLN A 75 12.27 12.45 -20.51
C GLN A 75 12.09 11.76 -21.88
N LEU A 76 10.84 11.58 -22.33
CA LEU A 76 10.48 10.99 -23.64
C LEU A 76 10.17 12.09 -24.66
#